data_AF-A0A957JFI3-F1
#
_entry.id   AF-A0A957JFI3-F1
#
_cell.length_a   1.000
_cell.length_b   1.000
_cell.length_c   1.000
_cell.angle_alpha   90.00
_cell.angle_beta   90.00
_cell.angle_gamma   90.00
#
_symmetry.space_group_name_H-M   'P 1'
#
loop_
_entity.id
_entity.type
_entity.pdbx_description
1 polymer ?
#
loop_
_entity_poly.entity_id
_entity_poly.type
_entity_poly.pdbx_seq_one_letter_code
_entity_poly.pdbx_strand_id
1 'polypeptide(L)'
;MSPEEQAALQRRLIRDSLVAQVSQAIVALRRGQLPPAQGLAVADQADTVAGQIAADPDLGPERHDLAAFIRAAAQVLRGQPWPPVPQGYGSVVAQIDEEAGGES
;
A
#
# COMPACT_ATOMS: atom_id res chain seq x y z
N MET A 1 12.79 -24.40 -10.73
CA MET A 1 12.49 -22.97 -10.79
C MET A 1 13.35 -22.34 -11.85
N SER A 2 12.71 -21.96 -12.95
CA SER A 2 13.29 -21.17 -14.03
C SER A 2 13.53 -19.72 -13.56
N PRO A 3 14.46 -18.99 -14.17
CA PRO A 3 14.72 -17.57 -13.86
C PRO A 3 13.44 -16.70 -13.97
N GLU A 4 12.53 -17.02 -14.89
CA GLU A 4 11.24 -16.34 -15.03
C GLU A 4 10.31 -16.58 -13.84
N GLU A 5 10.30 -17.80 -13.29
CA GLU A 5 9.51 -18.13 -12.10
C GLU A 5 10.07 -17.43 -10.86
N GLN A 6 11.40 -17.32 -10.75
CA GLN A 6 12.06 -16.57 -9.68
C GLN A 6 11.73 -15.07 -9.77
N ALA A 7 11.79 -14.47 -10.97
CA ALA A 7 11.42 -13.08 -11.17
C ALA A 7 9.93 -12.83 -10.87
N ALA A 8 9.03 -13.73 -11.26
CA ALA A 8 7.61 -13.65 -10.91
C ALA A 8 7.39 -13.73 -9.39
N LEU A 9 8.06 -14.65 -8.71
CA LEU A 9 8.00 -14.79 -7.26
C LEU A 9 8.54 -13.54 -6.56
N GLN A 10 9.69 -13.02 -7.00
CA GLN A 10 10.30 -11.81 -6.42
C GLN A 10 9.38 -10.60 -6.55
N ARG A 11 8.76 -10.39 -7.72
CA ARG A 11 7.78 -9.30 -7.94
C ARG A 11 6.59 -9.44 -7.00
N ARG A 12 6.07 -10.65 -6.84
CA ARG A 12 4.98 -10.94 -5.91
C ARG A 12 5.36 -10.63 -4.47
N LEU A 13 6.55 -11.07 -4.03
CA LEU A 13 7.04 -10.81 -2.67
C LEU A 13 7.23 -9.32 -2.41
N ILE A 14 7.79 -8.57 -3.37
CA ILE A 14 7.93 -7.11 -3.27
C ILE A 14 6.57 -6.46 -3.13
N ARG A 15 5.61 -6.82 -3.99
CA ARG A 15 4.24 -6.29 -3.93
C ARG A 15 3.58 -6.59 -2.59
N ASP A 16 3.59 -7.84 -2.17
CA ASP A 16 2.91 -8.27 -0.94
C ASP A 16 3.56 -7.62 0.30
N SER A 17 4.89 -7.43 0.29
CA SER A 17 5.61 -6.70 1.34
C SER A 17 5.26 -5.22 1.40
N LEU A 18 5.16 -4.54 0.25
CA LEU A 18 4.81 -3.12 0.20
C LEU A 18 3.37 -2.90 0.67
N VAL A 19 2.45 -3.76 0.22
CA VAL A 19 1.05 -3.75 0.65
C VAL A 19 0.97 -3.94 2.16
N ALA A 20 1.63 -4.96 2.71
CA ALA A 20 1.62 -5.20 4.15
C ALA A 20 2.18 -4.01 4.95
N GLN A 21 3.25 -3.39 4.47
CA GLN A 21 3.87 -2.23 5.15
C GLN A 21 2.91 -1.04 5.25
N VAL A 22 2.27 -0.64 4.14
CA VAL A 22 1.33 0.50 4.16
C VAL A 22 0.05 0.17 4.92
N SER A 23 -0.45 -1.06 4.82
CA SER A 23 -1.60 -1.53 5.58
C SER A 23 -1.35 -1.43 7.09
N GLN A 24 -0.20 -1.93 7.56
CA GLN A 24 0.17 -1.87 8.97
C GLN A 24 0.31 -0.43 9.47
N ALA A 25 0.89 0.46 8.66
CA ALA A 25 1.01 1.87 9.02
C ALA A 25 -0.37 2.54 9.18
N ILE A 26 -1.33 2.24 8.30
CA ILE A 26 -2.70 2.77 8.40
C ILE A 26 -3.41 2.21 9.64
N VAL A 27 -3.32 0.90 9.88
CA VAL A 27 -3.93 0.28 11.07
C VAL A 27 -3.35 0.91 12.34
N ALA A 28 -2.03 1.07 12.41
CA ALA A 28 -1.37 1.71 13.54
C ALA A 28 -1.81 3.17 13.73
N LEU A 29 -1.93 3.95 12.65
CA LEU A 29 -2.42 5.33 12.70
C LEU A 29 -3.85 5.39 13.24
N ARG A 30 -4.75 4.56 12.72
CA ARG A 30 -6.17 4.56 13.12
C ARG A 30 -6.39 4.08 14.54
N ARG A 31 -5.55 3.15 15.01
CA ARG A 31 -5.52 2.72 16.42
C ARG A 31 -4.86 3.72 17.37
N GLY A 32 -4.39 4.86 16.87
CA GLY A 32 -3.65 5.85 17.66
C GLY A 32 -2.26 5.36 18.12
N GLN A 33 -1.76 4.28 17.54
CA GLN A 33 -0.44 3.70 17.83
C GLN A 33 0.68 4.37 17.03
N LEU A 34 0.34 4.98 15.89
CA LEU A 34 1.25 5.81 15.11
C LEU A 34 0.88 7.29 15.29
N PRO A 35 1.82 8.15 15.74
CA PRO A 35 1.59 9.59 15.82
C PRO A 35 1.27 10.19 14.44
N PRO A 36 0.37 11.19 14.33
CA PRO A 36 0.02 11.80 13.05
C PRO A 36 1.22 12.36 12.27
N ALA A 37 2.20 12.94 12.97
CA ALA A 37 3.43 13.44 12.34
C ALA A 37 4.26 12.31 11.70
N GLN A 38 4.27 11.11 12.29
CA GLN A 38 4.90 9.94 11.69
C GLN A 38 4.05 9.41 10.53
N GLY A 39 2.72 9.44 10.64
CA GLY A 39 1.81 9.13 9.52
C GLY A 39 2.10 9.98 8.27
N LEU A 40 2.32 11.29 8.44
CA LEU A 40 2.72 12.19 7.35
C LEU A 40 4.06 11.78 6.70
N ALA A 41 5.07 11.46 7.52
CA ALA A 41 6.37 11.03 7.01
C ALA A 41 6.27 9.71 6.22
N VAL A 42 5.46 8.75 6.71
CA VAL A 42 5.20 7.49 5.99
C VAL A 42 4.44 7.77 4.69
N ALA A 43 3.50 8.71 4.68
CA ALA A 43 2.77 9.10 3.46
C ALA A 43 3.70 9.67 2.38
N ASP A 44 4.65 10.54 2.75
CA ASP A 44 5.61 11.12 1.80
C ASP A 44 6.56 10.05 1.23
N GLN A 45 6.96 9.09 2.08
CA GLN A 45 7.74 7.93 1.63
C GLN A 45 6.92 7.04 0.70
N ALA A 46 5.64 6.78 1.03
CA ALA A 46 4.74 5.99 0.19
C ALA A 46 4.54 6.62 -1.19
N ASP A 47 4.39 7.96 -1.29
CA ASP A 47 4.29 8.64 -2.58
C ASP A 47 5.57 8.50 -3.42
N THR A 48 6.74 8.62 -2.78
CA THR A 48 8.03 8.42 -3.44
C THR A 48 8.14 7.00 -4.00
N VAL A 49 7.79 6.00 -3.19
CA VAL A 49 7.80 4.59 -3.57
C VAL A 49 6.79 4.32 -4.69
N ALA A 50 5.58 4.88 -4.63
CA ALA A 50 4.59 4.74 -5.69
C ALA A 50 5.07 5.35 -7.02
N GLY A 51 5.79 6.47 -6.97
CA GLY A 51 6.44 7.06 -8.14
C GLY A 51 7.47 6.13 -8.77
N GLN A 52 8.31 5.51 -7.94
CA GLN A 52 9.32 4.54 -8.38
C GLN A 52 8.67 3.30 -8.99
N ILE A 53 7.64 2.74 -8.35
CA ILE A 53 6.91 1.55 -8.83
C ILE A 53 6.26 1.81 -10.18
N ALA A 54 5.59 2.95 -10.35
CA ALA A 54 4.94 3.28 -11.62
C ALA A 54 5.95 3.42 -12.77
N ALA A 55 7.16 3.90 -12.46
CA ALA A 55 8.25 4.10 -13.40
C ALA A 55 9.07 2.83 -13.70
N ASP A 56 8.99 1.80 -12.85
CA ASP A 56 9.78 0.57 -12.96
C ASP A 56 9.08 -0.48 -13.83
N PRO A 57 9.52 -0.71 -15.08
CA PRO A 57 8.92 -1.69 -15.97
C PRO A 57 9.11 -3.14 -15.49
N ASP A 58 10.13 -3.42 -14.67
CA ASP A 58 10.47 -4.78 -14.25
C ASP A 58 9.41 -5.35 -13.28
N LEU A 59 8.69 -4.48 -12.55
CA LEU A 59 7.59 -4.87 -11.67
C LEU A 59 6.35 -5.39 -12.41
N GLY A 60 6.31 -5.26 -13.74
CA GLY A 60 5.27 -5.85 -14.58
C GLY A 60 4.04 -4.96 -14.79
N PRO A 61 2.95 -5.51 -15.35
CA PRO A 61 1.79 -4.72 -15.78
C PRO A 61 0.98 -4.15 -14.60
N GLU A 62 0.96 -4.85 -13.46
CA GLU A 62 0.21 -4.43 -12.25
C GLU A 62 0.87 -3.27 -11.49
N ARG A 63 2.05 -2.81 -11.92
CA ARG A 63 2.79 -1.75 -11.22
C ARG A 63 1.98 -0.46 -11.04
N HIS A 64 1.15 -0.10 -12.02
CA HIS A 64 0.33 1.10 -11.96
C HIS A 64 -0.78 0.97 -10.92
N ASP A 65 -1.36 -0.22 -10.80
CA ASP A 65 -2.39 -0.50 -9.80
C ASP A 65 -1.77 -0.52 -8.39
N LEU A 66 -0.60 -1.15 -8.22
CA LEU A 66 0.13 -1.11 -6.96
C LEU A 66 0.49 0.33 -6.55
N ALA A 67 1.01 1.12 -7.49
CA ALA A 67 1.33 2.52 -7.25
C ALA A 67 0.08 3.34 -6.88
N ALA A 68 -1.05 3.11 -7.55
CA ALA A 68 -2.31 3.77 -7.23
C ALA A 68 -2.82 3.40 -5.84
N PHE A 69 -2.73 2.12 -5.44
CA PHE A 69 -3.05 1.68 -4.10
C PHE A 69 -2.15 2.33 -3.04
N ILE A 70 -0.84 2.38 -3.26
CA ILE A 70 0.10 3.00 -2.30
C ILE A 70 -0.16 4.51 -2.17
N ARG A 71 -0.50 5.21 -3.26
CA ARG A 71 -0.93 6.62 -3.19
C ARG A 71 -2.23 6.80 -2.42
N ALA A 72 -3.18 5.90 -2.60
CA ALA A 72 -4.42 5.89 -1.84
C ALA A 72 -4.14 5.72 -0.33
N ALA A 73 -3.25 4.79 0.01
CA ALA A 73 -2.79 4.58 1.37
C ALA A 73 -2.10 5.84 1.96
N ALA A 74 -1.29 6.54 1.16
CA ALA A 74 -0.65 7.80 1.56
C ALA A 74 -1.69 8.88 1.90
N GLN A 75 -2.81 8.96 1.18
CA GLN A 75 -3.91 9.89 1.52
C GLN A 75 -4.51 9.55 2.89
N VAL A 76 -4.76 8.27 3.16
CA VAL A 76 -5.29 7.83 4.46
C VAL A 76 -4.33 8.13 5.59
N LEU A 77 -3.02 7.93 5.37
CA LEU A 77 -1.99 8.27 6.34
C LEU A 77 -1.91 9.78 6.66
N ARG A 78 -2.40 10.63 5.74
CA ARG A 78 -2.60 12.07 5.95
C ARG A 78 -3.92 12.43 6.63
N GLY A 79 -4.70 11.43 7.06
CA GLY A 79 -6.01 11.61 7.68
C GLY A 79 -7.14 11.89 6.68
N GLN A 80 -6.94 11.65 5.39
CA GLN A 80 -8.00 11.74 4.39
C GLN A 80 -8.79 10.42 4.31
N PRO A 81 -10.04 10.44 3.82
CA PRO A 81 -10.77 9.21 3.52
C PRO A 81 -10.09 8.43 2.39
N TRP A 82 -10.42 7.13 2.27
CA TRP A 82 -9.96 6.30 1.15
C TRP A 82 -10.41 6.91 -0.18
N PRO A 83 -9.48 7.25 -1.09
CA PRO A 83 -9.83 7.55 -2.47
C PRO A 83 -10.17 6.25 -3.22
N PRO A 84 -10.68 6.33 -4.47
CA PRO A 84 -10.88 5.15 -5.30
C PRO A 84 -9.60 4.31 -5.43
N VAL A 85 -9.70 3.03 -5.09
CA VAL A 85 -8.59 2.06 -5.22
C VAL A 85 -8.85 1.10 -6.39
N PRO A 86 -7.79 0.55 -7.02
CA PRO A 86 -7.97 -0.47 -8.03
C PRO A 86 -8.66 -1.71 -7.45
N GLN A 87 -9.48 -2.37 -8.27
CA GLN A 87 -10.34 -3.48 -7.84
C GLN A 87 -9.57 -4.60 -7.13
N GLY A 88 -8.35 -4.91 -7.58
CA GLY A 88 -7.49 -5.93 -6.98
C GLY A 88 -7.11 -5.68 -5.51
N TYR A 89 -7.27 -4.45 -5.01
CA TYR A 89 -6.92 -4.06 -3.64
C TYR A 89 -8.13 -3.79 -2.75
N GLY A 90 -9.37 -3.95 -3.25
CA GLY A 90 -10.57 -3.70 -2.47
C GLY A 90 -10.68 -4.57 -1.22
N SER A 91 -10.28 -5.85 -1.30
CA SER A 91 -10.23 -6.76 -0.15
C SER A 91 -9.20 -6.33 0.90
N VAL A 92 -8.06 -5.79 0.47
CA VAL A 92 -7.02 -5.27 1.36
C VAL A 92 -7.55 -4.06 2.13
N VAL A 93 -8.24 -3.14 1.45
CA VAL A 93 -8.87 -1.98 2.11
C VAL A 93 -9.89 -2.42 3.15
N ALA A 94 -10.78 -3.35 2.79
CA ALA A 94 -11.77 -3.88 3.74
C ALA A 94 -11.11 -4.54 4.95
N GLN A 95 -10.01 -5.28 4.75
CA GLN A 95 -9.25 -5.87 5.83
C GLN A 95 -8.61 -4.81 6.75
N ILE A 96 -7.99 -3.77 6.19
CA ILE A 96 -7.44 -2.66 6.96
C ILE A 96 -8.52 -1.99 7.82
N ASP A 97 -9.69 -1.75 7.24
CA ASP A 97 -10.82 -1.12 7.93
C ASP A 97 -11.31 -2.00 9.09
N GLU A 98 -11.42 -3.32 8.89
CA GLU A 98 -11.77 -4.29 9.93
C GLU A 98 -10.71 -4.33 11.06
N GLU A 99 -9.43 -4.45 10.71
CA GLU A 99 -8.32 -4.53 11.66
C GLU A 99 -8.12 -3.24 12.47
N ALA A 100 -8.39 -2.09 11.86
CA ALA A 100 -8.35 -0.78 12.52
C ALA A 100 -9.45 -0.61 13.57
N GLY A 101 -10.41 -1.54 13.65
CA GLY A 101 -11.51 -1.54 14.60
C GLY A 101 -12.80 -1.01 14.01
N GLY A 102 -13.11 -1.38 12.77
CA GLY A 102 -14.27 -0.93 12.00
C GLY A 102 -15.51 -0.70 12.88
N GLU A 103 -15.85 0.59 13.06
CA GLU A 103 -17.18 1.00 13.48
C GLU A 103 -18.14 0.56 12.37
N SER A 104 -18.90 -0.51 12.63
CA SER A 104 -20.15 -0.81 11.94
C SER A 104 -21.28 0.02 12.51
#